data_AF-A0A534GY46-F1
#
_entry.id   AF-A0A534GY46-F1
#
_cell.length_a   1.000
_cell.length_b   1.000
_cell.length_c   1.000
_cell.angle_alpha   90.00
_cell.angle_beta   90.00
_cell.angle_gamma   90.00
#
_symmetry.space_group_name_H-M   'P 1'
#
loop_
_entity.id
_entity.type
_entity.pdbx_description
1 polymer ?
#
loop_
_entity_poly.entity_id
_entity_poly.type
_entity_poly.pdbx_seq_one_letter_code
_entity_poly.pdbx_strand_id
1 'polypeptide(L)'
;MSEAPAPSRRRDRGRPHRSSGPSLAPLPRLKVPWAPIEVLTPEQVERIVQAAYRILEEAGLEIRSAAAREVFHRAGALVDEPTQMVRLGRELIEAQLAHAPPRFVLHARNPERHLHVGDNVVNFGPVTGAPHIRDL
;
A
#
# COMPACT_ATOMS: atom_id res chain seq x y z
N MET A 1 -41.50 -19.44 64.10
CA MET A 1 -41.51 -18.97 62.70
C MET A 1 -40.81 -17.62 62.67
N SER A 2 -39.57 -17.59 62.18
CA SER A 2 -38.81 -16.35 61.97
C SER A 2 -38.11 -16.50 60.62
N GLU A 3 -38.59 -15.77 59.63
CA GLU A 3 -38.14 -15.82 58.24
C GLU A 3 -37.02 -14.79 58.05
N ALA A 4 -35.83 -15.24 57.64
CA ALA A 4 -34.70 -14.37 57.40
C ALA A 4 -34.91 -13.56 56.09
N PRO A 5 -34.58 -12.25 56.05
CA PRO A 5 -34.81 -11.45 54.86
C PRO A 5 -33.82 -11.84 53.75
N ALA A 6 -34.34 -12.01 52.53
CA ALA A 6 -33.54 -12.32 51.35
C ALA A 6 -32.55 -11.18 51.01
N PRO A 7 -31.33 -11.49 50.53
CA PRO A 7 -30.33 -10.47 50.24
C PRO A 7 -30.79 -9.56 49.09
N SER A 8 -30.75 -8.25 49.32
CA SER A 8 -31.08 -7.28 48.28
C SER A 8 -30.08 -7.40 47.12
N ARG A 9 -30.56 -7.79 45.93
CA ARG A 9 -29.79 -7.68 44.69
C ARG A 9 -29.50 -6.20 44.44
N ARG A 10 -28.30 -5.78 44.84
CA ARG A 10 -27.73 -4.49 44.47
C ARG A 10 -27.67 -4.47 42.95
N ARG A 11 -28.58 -3.74 42.31
CA ARG A 11 -28.52 -3.47 40.87
C ARG A 11 -27.19 -2.76 40.63
N ASP A 12 -26.24 -3.48 40.08
CA ASP A 12 -25.03 -2.91 39.52
C ASP A 12 -25.47 -1.98 38.39
N ARG A 13 -25.70 -0.71 38.73
CA ARG A 13 -26.02 0.33 37.76
C ARG A 13 -24.77 0.47 36.92
N GLY A 14 -24.82 -0.15 35.74
CA GLY A 14 -23.74 -0.30 34.78
C GLY A 14 -22.84 0.91 34.76
N ARG A 15 -21.65 0.73 35.35
CA ARG A 15 -20.54 1.62 35.08
C ARG A 15 -20.26 1.47 33.58
N PRO A 16 -20.42 2.52 32.76
CA PRO A 16 -20.10 2.40 31.35
C PRO A 16 -18.64 1.95 31.26
N HIS A 17 -18.41 0.87 30.53
CA HIS A 17 -17.05 0.41 30.24
C HIS A 17 -16.34 1.57 29.55
N ARG A 18 -15.53 2.33 30.30
CA ARG A 18 -14.64 3.31 29.70
C ARG A 18 -13.65 2.48 28.89
N SER A 19 -13.77 2.51 27.57
CA SER A 19 -12.71 2.00 26.70
C SER A 19 -11.50 2.88 26.94
N SER A 20 -10.49 2.36 27.63
CA SER A 20 -9.20 3.03 27.82
C SER A 20 -8.32 2.97 26.57
N GLY A 21 -8.80 2.33 25.50
CA GLY A 21 -8.10 2.21 24.23
C GLY A 21 -8.34 3.40 23.29
N PRO A 22 -7.49 3.55 22.25
CA PRO A 22 -7.68 4.56 21.23
C PRO A 22 -9.02 4.38 20.52
N SER A 23 -9.62 5.49 20.09
CA SER A 23 -10.84 5.45 19.28
C SER A 23 -10.56 4.66 18.01
N LEU A 24 -11.40 3.66 17.75
CA LEU A 24 -11.39 2.94 16.48
C LEU A 24 -12.18 3.67 15.40
N ALA A 25 -12.77 4.84 15.66
CA ALA A 25 -13.52 5.58 14.65
C ALA A 25 -12.65 5.87 13.41
N PRO A 26 -13.20 5.80 12.18
CA PRO A 26 -12.46 6.17 10.99
C PRO A 26 -11.94 7.61 11.11
N LEU A 27 -10.64 7.80 10.87
CA LEU A 27 -10.08 9.14 10.74
C LEU A 27 -10.53 9.73 9.40
N PRO A 28 -10.75 11.05 9.33
CA PRO A 28 -11.00 11.70 8.06
C PRO A 28 -9.80 11.50 7.12
N ARG A 29 -10.08 11.37 5.83
CA ARG A 29 -9.04 11.22 4.80
C ARG A 29 -8.11 12.45 4.79
N LEU A 30 -6.83 12.22 5.07
CA LEU A 30 -5.82 13.27 5.02
C LEU A 30 -5.49 13.63 3.55
N LYS A 31 -5.66 14.91 3.22
CA LYS A 31 -5.21 15.51 1.96
C LYS A 31 -4.20 16.61 2.27
N VAL A 32 -3.01 16.52 1.69
CA VAL A 32 -1.96 17.52 1.88
C VAL A 32 -2.26 18.74 1.00
N PRO A 33 -2.40 19.96 1.57
CA PRO A 33 -2.79 21.15 0.81
C PRO A 33 -1.61 21.83 0.10
N TRP A 34 -0.38 21.51 0.47
CA TRP A 34 0.83 22.11 -0.10
C TRP A 34 1.39 21.26 -1.24
N ALA A 35 2.15 21.89 -2.13
CA ALA A 35 2.90 21.20 -3.16
C ALA A 35 4.03 20.35 -2.54
N PRO A 36 4.45 19.25 -3.21
CA PRO A 36 5.65 18.51 -2.84
C PRO A 36 6.89 19.41 -2.82
N ILE A 37 7.85 19.08 -1.97
CA ILE A 37 9.17 19.73 -1.99
C ILE A 37 9.95 19.19 -3.17
N GLU A 38 10.32 20.07 -4.10
CA GLU A 38 11.11 19.73 -5.29
C GLU A 38 12.60 19.80 -4.98
N VAL A 39 13.21 18.64 -4.70
CA VAL A 39 14.65 18.52 -4.43
C VAL A 39 15.47 18.45 -5.72
N LEU A 40 14.86 18.00 -6.82
CA LEU A 40 15.50 17.81 -8.12
C LEU A 40 14.89 18.76 -9.15
N THR A 41 15.71 19.27 -10.06
CA THR A 41 15.21 20.03 -11.22
C THR A 41 14.51 19.09 -12.22
N PRO A 42 13.63 19.61 -13.10
CA PRO A 42 12.99 18.79 -14.14
C PRO A 42 13.99 18.02 -15.01
N GLU A 43 15.13 18.62 -15.36
CA GLU A 43 16.17 17.99 -16.18
C GLU A 43 16.90 16.89 -15.40
N GLN A 44 17.03 17.02 -14.08
CA GLN A 44 17.58 15.96 -13.23
C GLN A 44 16.64 14.76 -13.16
N VAL A 45 15.34 15.01 -13.04
CA VAL A 45 14.32 13.94 -13.08
C VAL A 45 14.35 13.22 -14.41
N GLU A 46 14.37 13.95 -15.53
CA GLU A 46 14.42 13.37 -16.87
C GLU A 46 15.66 12.49 -17.05
N ARG A 47 16.84 12.94 -16.60
CA ARG A 47 18.06 12.13 -16.65
C ARG A 47 17.95 10.82 -15.88
N ILE A 48 17.28 10.82 -14.72
CA ILE A 48 17.05 9.59 -13.94
C ILE A 48 16.13 8.64 -14.71
N VAL A 49 15.05 9.17 -15.31
CA VAL A 49 14.10 8.39 -16.09
C VAL A 49 14.78 7.77 -17.32
N GLN A 50 15.57 8.54 -18.07
CA GLN A 50 16.32 8.02 -19.23
C GLN A 50 17.35 6.96 -18.84
N ALA A 51 18.04 7.13 -17.72
CA ALA A 51 18.93 6.11 -17.20
C ALA A 51 18.20 4.82 -16.79
N ALA A 52 17.01 4.94 -16.18
CA ALA A 52 16.18 3.80 -15.83
C ALA A 52 15.72 3.01 -17.07
N TYR A 53 15.28 3.69 -18.13
CA TYR A 53 14.95 3.04 -19.40
C TYR A 53 16.14 2.27 -19.96
N ARG A 54 17.31 2.92 -20.03
CA ARG A 54 18.53 2.29 -20.51
C ARG A 54 18.89 1.03 -19.72
N ILE A 55 18.77 1.05 -18.39
CA ILE A 55 19.03 -0.11 -17.55
C ILE A 55 18.06 -1.26 -17.88
N LEU A 56 16.76 -0.96 -18.00
CA LEU A 56 15.75 -1.98 -18.29
C LEU A 56 15.89 -2.58 -19.70
N GLU A 57 16.39 -1.80 -20.65
CA GLU A 57 16.60 -2.22 -22.05
C GLU A 57 17.93 -2.97 -22.24
N GLU A 58 19.04 -2.44 -21.72
CA GLU A 58 20.39 -2.98 -21.95
C GLU A 58 20.77 -4.07 -20.94
N ALA A 59 20.45 -3.88 -19.66
CA ALA A 59 20.80 -4.83 -18.60
C ALA A 59 19.64 -5.79 -18.30
N GLY A 60 18.42 -5.27 -18.20
CA GLY A 60 17.22 -6.03 -17.87
C GLY A 60 17.07 -6.36 -16.39
N LEU A 61 16.17 -7.30 -16.10
CA LEU A 61 15.83 -7.77 -14.76
C LEU A 61 15.84 -9.31 -14.70
N GLU A 62 16.35 -9.88 -13.61
CA GLU A 62 16.22 -11.32 -13.34
C GLU A 62 14.80 -11.65 -12.88
N ILE A 63 14.05 -12.38 -13.71
CA ILE A 63 12.69 -12.82 -13.38
C ILE A 63 12.71 -14.34 -13.19
N ARG A 64 12.79 -14.79 -11.93
CA ARG A 64 12.94 -16.21 -11.58
C ARG A 64 11.70 -17.06 -11.87
N SER A 65 10.52 -16.44 -11.87
CA SER A 65 9.26 -17.14 -12.16
C SER A 65 9.08 -17.33 -13.66
N ALA A 66 9.08 -18.59 -14.11
CA ALA A 66 8.83 -18.94 -15.51
C ALA A 66 7.46 -18.41 -16.01
N ALA A 67 6.42 -18.49 -15.16
CA ALA A 67 5.10 -17.96 -15.51
C ALA A 67 5.10 -16.44 -15.71
N ALA A 68 5.91 -15.70 -14.94
CA ALA A 68 6.06 -14.26 -15.13
C ALA A 68 6.86 -13.94 -16.39
N ARG A 69 7.92 -14.71 -16.69
CA ARG A 69 8.69 -14.57 -17.94
C ARG A 69 7.81 -14.75 -19.18
N GLU A 70 6.90 -15.72 -19.17
CA GLU A 70 5.92 -15.91 -20.25
C GLU A 70 5.00 -14.69 -20.44
N VAL A 71 4.57 -14.04 -19.35
CA VAL A 71 3.79 -12.80 -19.45
C VAL A 71 4.60 -11.69 -20.12
N PHE A 72 5.86 -11.53 -19.74
CA PHE A 72 6.75 -10.54 -20.37
C PHE A 72 7.02 -10.86 -21.84
N HIS A 73 7.28 -12.12 -22.17
CA HIS A 73 7.49 -12.56 -23.56
C HIS A 73 6.28 -12.24 -24.43
N ARG A 74 5.06 -12.57 -23.98
CA ARG A 74 3.82 -12.24 -24.70
C ARG A 74 3.56 -10.74 -24.83
N ALA A 75 4.04 -9.95 -23.89
CA ALA A 75 3.99 -8.49 -23.97
C ALA A 75 5.03 -7.92 -24.96
N GLY A 76 5.95 -8.74 -25.50
CA GLY A 76 6.97 -8.32 -26.45
C GLY A 76 8.34 -8.04 -25.83
N ALA A 77 8.57 -8.42 -24.56
CA ALA A 77 9.87 -8.32 -23.93
C ALA A 77 10.85 -9.38 -24.50
N LEU A 78 12.14 -9.06 -24.47
CA LEU A 78 13.18 -10.03 -24.79
C LEU A 78 13.49 -10.86 -23.54
N VAL A 79 13.32 -12.17 -23.63
CA VAL A 79 13.52 -13.10 -22.52
C VAL A 79 14.63 -14.08 -22.86
N ASP A 80 15.65 -14.13 -22.02
CA ASP A 80 16.71 -15.13 -22.02
C ASP A 80 16.39 -16.16 -20.93
N GLU A 81 15.89 -17.32 -21.33
CA GLU A 81 15.51 -18.40 -20.39
C GLU A 81 16.71 -19.00 -19.63
N PRO A 82 17.86 -19.31 -20.27
CA PRO A 82 19.05 -19.75 -19.57
C PRO A 82 19.51 -18.84 -18.43
N THR A 83 19.54 -17.52 -18.65
CA THR A 83 19.98 -16.56 -17.63
C THR A 83 18.83 -16.02 -16.78
N GLN A 84 17.59 -16.27 -17.20
CA GLN A 84 16.36 -15.72 -16.62
C GLN A 84 16.23 -14.19 -16.73
N MET A 85 16.97 -13.57 -17.65
CA MET A 85 16.92 -12.13 -17.89
C MET A 85 15.75 -11.73 -18.77
N VAL A 86 15.08 -10.66 -18.37
CA VAL A 86 14.03 -10.00 -19.14
C VAL A 86 14.46 -8.57 -19.42
N ARG A 87 14.53 -8.19 -20.70
CA ARG A 87 14.83 -6.83 -21.15
C ARG A 87 13.59 -6.19 -21.76
N LEU A 88 13.35 -4.94 -21.38
CA LEU A 88 12.14 -4.19 -21.69
C LEU A 88 12.52 -2.95 -22.49
N GLY A 89 12.07 -2.89 -23.74
CA GLY A 89 12.22 -1.70 -24.57
C GLY A 89 11.38 -0.53 -24.03
N ARG A 90 11.84 0.70 -24.29
CA ARG A 90 11.19 1.91 -23.80
C ARG A 90 9.72 2.00 -24.23
N GLU A 91 9.44 1.71 -25.50
CA GLU A 91 8.10 1.79 -26.09
C GLU A 91 7.14 0.82 -25.41
N LEU A 92 7.63 -0.38 -25.06
CA LEU A 92 6.86 -1.36 -24.31
C LEU A 92 6.53 -0.81 -22.91
N ILE A 93 7.52 -0.24 -22.21
CA ILE A 93 7.30 0.31 -20.88
C ILE A 93 6.28 1.45 -20.92
N GLU A 94 6.43 2.40 -21.85
CA GLU A 94 5.51 3.54 -21.99
C GLU A 94 4.09 3.09 -22.34
N ALA A 95 3.95 2.12 -23.25
CA ALA A 95 2.65 1.54 -23.60
C ALA A 95 1.98 0.87 -22.38
N GLN A 96 2.74 0.13 -21.56
CA GLN A 96 2.20 -0.51 -20.36
C GLN A 96 1.86 0.48 -19.25
N LEU A 97 2.68 1.53 -19.05
CA LEU A 97 2.42 2.59 -18.08
C LEU A 97 1.13 3.35 -18.39
N ALA A 98 0.77 3.51 -19.66
CA ALA A 98 -0.47 4.17 -20.06
C ALA A 98 -1.74 3.46 -19.56
N HIS A 99 -1.65 2.16 -19.22
CA HIS A 99 -2.76 1.43 -18.62
C HIS A 99 -2.91 1.67 -17.10
N ALA A 100 -1.88 2.21 -16.44
CA ALA A 100 -1.90 2.43 -15.00
C ALA A 100 -2.77 3.66 -14.66
N PRO A 101 -3.81 3.51 -13.82
CA PRO A 101 -4.64 4.65 -13.45
C PRO A 101 -3.89 5.57 -12.48
N PRO A 102 -3.99 6.90 -12.63
CA PRO A 102 -3.34 7.86 -11.71
C PRO A 102 -3.98 7.85 -10.32
N ARG A 103 -5.20 7.31 -10.21
CA ARG A 103 -5.97 7.22 -8.97
C ARG A 103 -6.84 5.97 -8.96
N PHE A 104 -6.97 5.34 -7.79
CA PHE A 104 -7.89 4.23 -7.59
C PHE A 104 -8.33 4.13 -6.12
N VAL A 105 -9.34 3.29 -5.88
CA VAL A 105 -9.90 3.05 -4.53
C VAL A 105 -9.62 1.61 -4.13
N LEU A 106 -9.01 1.44 -2.96
CA LEU A 106 -8.94 0.14 -2.29
C LEU A 106 -10.18 0.00 -1.40
N HIS A 107 -11.07 -0.90 -1.81
CA HIS A 107 -12.33 -1.14 -1.14
C HIS A 107 -12.15 -1.97 0.13
N ALA A 108 -12.72 -1.47 1.22
CA ALA A 108 -12.73 -2.09 2.54
C ALA A 108 -14.13 -2.66 2.83
N ARG A 109 -14.20 -3.58 3.79
CA ARG A 109 -15.50 -4.16 4.22
C ARG A 109 -16.47 -3.11 4.75
N ASN A 110 -15.98 -2.11 5.48
CA ASN A 110 -16.75 -0.91 5.81
C ASN A 110 -16.41 0.17 4.76
N PRO A 111 -17.39 0.64 3.96
CA PRO A 111 -17.17 1.70 2.98
C PRO A 111 -16.61 3.01 3.54
N GLU A 112 -16.88 3.32 4.81
CA GLU A 112 -16.30 4.48 5.50
C GLU A 112 -14.77 4.40 5.68
N ARG A 113 -14.18 3.24 5.37
CA ARG A 113 -12.74 2.97 5.47
C ARG A 113 -12.07 2.67 4.13
N HIS A 114 -12.72 2.99 3.01
CA HIS A 114 -12.05 2.93 1.71
C HIS A 114 -10.77 3.77 1.71
N LEU A 115 -9.70 3.22 1.14
CA LEU A 115 -8.46 3.96 0.94
C LEU A 115 -8.42 4.50 -0.48
N HIS A 116 -8.02 5.75 -0.63
CA HIS A 116 -7.89 6.40 -1.92
C HIS A 116 -6.41 6.57 -2.22
N VAL A 117 -5.94 5.99 -3.33
CA VAL A 117 -4.54 6.05 -3.76
C VAL A 117 -4.42 7.02 -4.93
N GLY A 118 -3.40 7.89 -4.91
CA GLY A 118 -3.17 8.95 -5.90
C GLY A 118 -3.40 10.36 -5.33
N ASP A 119 -3.11 11.37 -6.14
CA ASP A 119 -3.15 12.80 -5.79
C ASP A 119 -2.33 13.10 -4.52
N ASN A 120 -2.78 14.08 -3.72
CA ASN A 120 -2.17 14.46 -2.44
C ASN A 120 -2.80 13.71 -1.25
N VAL A 121 -3.34 12.51 -1.46
CA VAL A 121 -3.95 11.70 -0.38
C VAL A 121 -2.87 10.89 0.32
N VAL A 122 -2.83 10.97 1.65
CA VAL A 122 -1.91 10.17 2.48
C VAL A 122 -2.69 9.08 3.20
N ASN A 123 -2.26 7.83 3.01
CA ASN A 123 -2.78 6.66 3.72
C ASN A 123 -1.72 6.16 4.69
N PHE A 124 -2.09 5.94 5.94
CA PHE A 124 -1.20 5.37 6.96
C PHE A 124 -1.44 3.88 7.11
N GLY A 125 -0.35 3.12 7.20
CA GLY A 125 -0.36 1.68 7.40
C GLY A 125 0.56 1.28 8.55
N PRO A 126 0.32 0.11 9.17
CA PRO A 126 1.23 -0.44 10.16
C PRO A 126 2.53 -0.91 9.50
N VAL A 127 3.55 -1.15 10.33
CA VAL A 127 4.75 -1.87 9.90
C VAL A 127 4.39 -3.28 9.40
N THR A 128 5.12 -3.75 8.39
CA THR A 128 4.98 -5.11 7.85
C THR A 128 6.34 -5.84 7.92
N GLY A 129 6.33 -7.11 8.31
CA GLY A 129 7.51 -7.99 8.26
C GLY A 129 8.46 -7.95 9.47
N ALA A 130 8.15 -7.21 10.54
CA ALA A 130 8.98 -7.23 11.75
C ALA A 130 8.84 -8.58 12.50
N PRO A 131 9.94 -9.35 12.71
CA PRO A 131 9.87 -10.65 13.36
C PRO A 131 9.84 -10.56 14.90
N HIS A 132 10.24 -9.41 15.46
CA HIS A 132 10.31 -9.17 16.90
C HIS A 132 9.48 -7.93 17.27
N ILE A 133 8.97 -7.92 18.49
CA ILE A 133 8.17 -6.83 19.06
C ILE A 133 8.90 -6.28 20.29
N ARG A 134 8.77 -4.98 20.53
CA ARG A 134 9.14 -4.33 21.79
C ARG A 134 7.86 -3.96 22.54
N ASP A 135 7.69 -4.49 23.74
CA ASP A 135 6.48 -4.40 24.57
C ASP A 135 6.61 -3.46 25.78
N LEU A 136 7.71 -2.70 25.85
CA LEU A 136 8.07 -1.77 26.94
C LEU A 136 7.63 -0.33 26.68
#